data_AF-A0A7V3CRB6-F1
#
_entry.id   AF-A0A7V3CRB6-F1
#
_cell.length_a   1.000
_cell.length_b   1.000
_cell.length_c   1.000
_cell.angle_alpha   90.00
_cell.angle_beta   90.00
_cell.angle_gamma   90.00
#
_symmetry.space_group_name_H-M   'P 1'
#
loop_
_entity.id
_entity.type
_entity.pdbx_description
1 polymer ?
#
loop_
_entity_poly.entity_id
_entity_poly.type
_entity_poly.pdbx_seq_one_letter_code
_entity_poly.pdbx_strand_id
1 'polypeptide(L)'
;MKGISIAGQTAGEAAWSIFMFVLSIGITAAFGYYLVADPSRLTAVWEWTRSLNIFLQLLIWLLFLPWMAALWIFVQPWAAPIRIVLVVGTLAFTNWLLWPWKA
;
A
#
# COMPACT_ATOMS: atom_id res chain seq x y z
N MET A 1 -29.29 25.36 2.72
CA MET A 1 -27.89 25.15 2.30
C MET A 1 -27.89 24.08 1.22
N LYS A 2 -27.67 24.43 -0.05
CA LYS A 2 -27.54 23.45 -1.13
C LYS A 2 -26.19 22.76 -0.97
N GLY A 3 -26.19 21.51 -0.50
CA GLY A 3 -24.98 20.72 -0.39
C GLY A 3 -24.32 20.60 -1.76
N ILE A 4 -23.03 20.94 -1.83
CA ILE A 4 -22.22 20.72 -3.02
C ILE A 4 -22.16 19.21 -3.22
N SER A 5 -22.90 18.68 -4.21
CA SER A 5 -22.79 17.29 -4.62
C SER A 5 -21.76 17.18 -5.74
N ILE A 6 -20.66 16.49 -5.45
CA ILE A 6 -19.74 16.06 -6.49
C ILE A 6 -20.22 14.66 -6.88
N ALA A 7 -20.69 14.49 -8.12
CA ALA A 7 -21.14 13.20 -8.66
C ALA A 7 -22.17 12.43 -7.82
N GLY A 8 -23.10 13.12 -7.14
CA GLY A 8 -24.17 12.48 -6.36
C GLY A 8 -23.79 12.02 -4.95
N GLN A 9 -22.55 12.27 -4.51
CA GLN A 9 -22.12 12.07 -3.12
C GLN A 9 -22.35 13.33 -2.29
N THR A 10 -22.61 13.14 -0.99
CA THR A 10 -22.57 14.25 -0.02
C THR A 10 -21.14 14.78 0.13
N ALA A 11 -20.99 16.05 0.53
CA ALA A 11 -19.67 16.64 0.74
C ALA A 11 -18.81 15.85 1.75
N GLY A 12 -19.45 15.22 2.74
CA GLY A 12 -18.76 14.37 3.72
C GLY A 12 -18.22 13.07 3.12
N GLU A 13 -19.01 12.38 2.29
CA GLU A 13 -18.58 11.14 1.60
C GLU A 13 -17.45 11.41 0.61
N ALA A 14 -17.52 12.53 -0.12
CA ALA A 14 -16.46 12.95 -1.03
C ALA A 14 -15.17 13.27 -0.26
N ALA A 15 -15.27 14.01 0.86
CA ALA A 15 -14.11 14.32 1.69
C ALA A 15 -13.45 13.06 2.27
N TRP A 16 -14.25 12.11 2.75
CA TRP A 16 -13.75 10.82 3.25
C TRP A 16 -13.03 10.02 2.16
N SER A 17 -13.62 9.94 0.96
CA SER A 17 -13.03 9.21 -0.16
C SER A 17 -11.71 9.84 -0.61
N ILE A 18 -11.65 11.17 -0.71
CA ILE A 18 -10.42 11.90 -1.04
C ILE A 18 -9.35 11.67 0.04
N PHE A 19 -9.73 11.75 1.32
CA PHE A 19 -8.81 11.49 2.42
C PHE A 19 -8.23 10.08 2.34
N MET A 20 -9.08 9.06 2.14
CA MET A 20 -8.64 7.66 2.03
C MET A 20 -7.75 7.44 0.80
N PHE A 21 -8.04 8.11 -0.31
CA PHE A 21 -7.21 8.05 -1.51
C PHE A 21 -5.82 8.67 -1.27
N VAL A 22 -5.76 9.86 -0.68
CA VAL A 22 -4.48 10.52 -0.35
C VAL A 22 -3.68 9.71 0.65
N LEU A 23 -4.33 9.16 1.68
CA LEU A 23 -3.71 8.27 2.66
C LEU A 23 -3.13 7.02 1.98
N SER A 24 -3.91 6.39 1.10
CA SER A 24 -3.50 5.22 0.32
C SER A 24 -2.26 5.50 -0.54
N ILE A 25 -2.26 6.62 -1.27
CA ILE A 25 -1.10 7.04 -2.06
C ILE A 25 0.10 7.31 -1.16
N GLY A 26 -0.09 8.03 -0.05
CA GLY A 26 0.99 8.37 0.88
C GLY A 26 1.67 7.14 1.46
N ILE A 27 0.89 6.16 1.92
CA ILE A 27 1.44 4.91 2.47
C ILE A 27 2.13 4.09 1.38
N THR A 28 1.54 4.01 0.19
CA THR A 28 2.13 3.28 -0.94
C THR A 28 3.46 3.89 -1.39
N ALA A 29 3.52 5.22 -1.49
CA ALA A 29 4.73 5.94 -1.83
C ALA A 29 5.81 5.77 -0.75
N ALA A 30 5.43 5.87 0.54
CA ALA A 30 6.35 5.64 1.65
C ALA A 30 6.89 4.20 1.63
N PHE A 31 6.02 3.21 1.40
CA PHE A 31 6.43 1.81 1.29
C PHE A 31 7.42 1.62 0.14
N GLY A 32 7.09 2.11 -1.06
CA GLY A 32 7.97 2.04 -2.23
C GLY A 32 9.29 2.78 -2.05
N TYR A 33 9.28 3.93 -1.37
CA TYR A 33 10.48 4.67 -1.04
C TYR A 33 11.39 3.88 -0.10
N TYR A 34 10.88 3.39 1.03
CA TYR A 34 11.68 2.60 1.96
C TYR A 34 12.12 1.27 1.35
N LEU A 35 11.32 0.68 0.48
CA LEU A 35 11.69 -0.53 -0.25
C LEU A 35 12.98 -0.35 -1.08
N VAL A 36 13.20 0.83 -1.64
CA VAL A 36 14.36 1.10 -2.52
C VAL A 36 15.51 1.78 -1.77
N ALA A 37 15.19 2.75 -0.90
CA ALA A 37 16.19 3.60 -0.26
C ALA A 37 16.71 3.04 1.07
N ASP A 38 15.85 2.45 1.90
CA ASP A 38 16.23 1.93 3.22
C ASP A 38 15.30 0.78 3.65
N PRO A 39 15.52 -0.45 3.14
CA PRO A 39 14.66 -1.60 3.42
C PRO A 39 14.60 -1.95 4.92
N SER A 40 15.61 -1.56 5.70
CA SER A 40 15.65 -1.85 7.14
C SER A 40 14.52 -1.14 7.90
N ARG A 41 14.04 0.00 7.39
CA ARG A 41 12.91 0.73 7.96
C ARG A 41 11.60 -0.05 7.87
N LEU A 42 11.41 -0.83 6.80
CA LEU A 42 10.22 -1.69 6.68
C LEU A 42 10.22 -2.77 7.77
N THR A 43 11.38 -3.37 8.04
CA THR A 43 11.54 -4.31 9.15
C THR A 43 11.27 -3.63 10.49
N ALA A 44 11.80 -2.42 10.71
CA ALA A 44 11.55 -1.67 11.95
C ALA A 44 10.07 -1.33 12.15
N VAL A 45 9.34 -0.93 11.09
CA VAL A 45 7.89 -0.66 11.16
C VAL A 45 7.12 -1.93 11.50
N TRP A 46 7.52 -3.06 10.94
CA TRP A 46 6.92 -4.36 11.26
C TRP A 46 7.16 -4.75 12.72
N GLU A 47 8.40 -4.67 13.20
CA GLU A 47 8.75 -4.95 14.58
C GLU A 47 8.03 -4.03 15.57
N TRP A 48 7.97 -2.72 15.26
CA TRP A 48 7.18 -1.77 16.02
C TRP A 48 5.71 -2.20 16.08
N THR A 49 5.10 -2.54 14.95
CA THR A 49 3.72 -3.01 14.92
C THR A 49 3.54 -4.26 15.79
N ARG A 50 4.49 -5.20 15.74
CA ARG A 50 4.48 -6.43 16.54
C ARG A 50 4.72 -6.20 18.03
N SER A 51 5.27 -5.06 18.41
CA SER A 51 5.48 -4.68 19.82
C SER A 51 4.21 -4.14 20.49
N LEU A 52 3.19 -3.77 19.72
CA LEU A 52 1.91 -3.27 20.23
C LEU A 52 1.07 -4.41 20.84
N ASN A 53 0.08 -4.08 21.68
CA ASN A 53 -0.86 -5.07 22.18
C ASN A 53 -1.72 -5.68 21.04
N ILE A 54 -2.33 -6.84 21.28
CA ILE A 54 -3.05 -7.57 20.24
C ILE A 54 -4.25 -6.79 19.67
N PHE A 55 -4.93 -5.98 20.48
CA PHE A 55 -6.07 -5.18 20.04
C PHE A 55 -5.67 -4.08 19.06
N LEU A 56 -4.58 -3.36 19.35
CA LEU A 56 -4.03 -2.34 18.47
C LEU A 56 -3.45 -2.97 17.20
N GLN A 57 -2.79 -4.13 17.31
CA GLN A 57 -2.34 -4.87 16.12
C GLN A 57 -3.53 -5.22 15.23
N LEU A 58 -4.59 -5.82 15.76
CA LEU A 58 -5.78 -6.17 14.99
C LEU A 58 -6.44 -4.95 14.36
N LEU A 59 -6.50 -3.82 15.07
CA LEU A 59 -7.03 -2.58 14.53
C LEU A 59 -6.20 -2.07 13.35
N ILE A 60 -4.86 -2.06 13.48
CA ILE A 60 -3.95 -1.66 12.41
C ILE A 60 -4.09 -2.62 11.22
N TRP A 61 -4.16 -3.92 11.47
CA TRP A 61 -4.39 -4.93 10.45
C TRP A 61 -5.73 -4.73 9.74
N LEU A 62 -6.80 -4.39 10.45
CA LEU A 62 -8.11 -4.17 9.83
C LEU A 62 -8.12 -2.92 8.95
N LEU A 63 -7.52 -1.82 9.43
CA LEU A 63 -7.50 -0.54 8.71
C LEU A 63 -6.52 -0.54 7.53
N PHE A 64 -5.38 -1.21 7.67
CA PHE A 64 -4.28 -1.18 6.72
C PHE A 64 -3.94 -2.56 6.16
N LEU A 65 -4.94 -3.45 6.07
CA LEU A 65 -4.77 -4.85 5.67
C LEU A 65 -3.89 -5.07 4.43
N PRO A 66 -4.09 -4.37 3.29
CA PRO A 66 -3.26 -4.60 2.11
C PRO A 66 -1.79 -4.22 2.35
N TRP A 67 -1.51 -3.12 3.07
CA TRP A 67 -0.13 -2.70 3.39
C TRP A 67 0.51 -3.58 4.45
N MET A 68 -0.25 -4.01 5.47
CA MET A 68 0.24 -4.94 6.48
C MET A 68 0.58 -6.31 5.89
N ALA A 69 -0.22 -6.80 4.95
CA ALA A 69 0.08 -8.02 4.20
C ALA A 69 1.34 -7.88 3.35
N ALA A 70 1.49 -6.74 2.64
CA ALA A 70 2.70 -6.45 1.88
C ALA A 70 3.94 -6.38 2.77
N LEU A 71 3.84 -5.68 3.91
CA LEU A 71 4.90 -5.56 4.91
C LEU A 71 5.27 -6.93 5.51
N TRP A 72 4.28 -7.75 5.84
CA TRP A 72 4.49 -9.11 6.33
C TRP A 72 5.30 -9.93 5.33
N ILE A 73 4.85 -10.01 4.08
CA ILE A 73 5.58 -10.69 2.99
C ILE A 73 7.00 -10.11 2.85
N PHE A 74 7.16 -8.79 3.02
CA PHE A 74 8.44 -8.11 2.88
C PHE A 74 9.41 -8.29 4.07
N VAL A 75 8.95 -8.77 5.23
CA VAL A 75 9.85 -9.08 6.34
C VAL A 75 10.18 -10.58 6.42
N GLN A 76 9.34 -11.43 5.84
CA GLN A 76 9.57 -12.88 5.87
C GLN A 76 10.75 -13.34 5.00
N PRO A 77 11.74 -14.07 5.55
CA PRO A 77 12.94 -14.50 4.79
C PRO A 77 12.60 -15.49 3.67
N TRP A 78 11.56 -16.32 3.85
CA TRP A 78 11.10 -17.29 2.84
C TRP A 78 10.41 -16.63 1.64
N ALA A 79 10.02 -15.36 1.75
CA ALA A 79 9.28 -14.66 0.70
C ALA A 79 10.16 -14.05 -0.39
N ALA A 80 11.49 -14.18 -0.31
CA ALA A 80 12.40 -13.68 -1.34
C ALA A 80 12.02 -14.11 -2.77
N PRO A 81 11.63 -15.38 -3.05
CA PRO A 81 11.18 -15.79 -4.37
C PRO A 81 9.91 -15.06 -4.82
N ILE A 82 8.95 -14.86 -3.90
CA ILE A 82 7.67 -14.18 -4.19
C ILE A 82 7.91 -12.72 -4.56
N ARG A 83 8.83 -12.04 -3.85
CA ARG A 83 9.20 -10.64 -4.15
C ARG A 83 9.82 -10.52 -5.53
N ILE A 84 10.71 -11.45 -5.89
CA ILE A 84 11.33 -11.49 -7.21
C ILE A 84 10.27 -11.69 -8.30
N VAL A 85 9.37 -12.66 -8.12
CA VAL A 85 8.28 -12.91 -9.08
C VAL A 85 7.36 -11.71 -9.23
N LEU A 86 7.00 -11.04 -8.14
CA LEU A 86 6.19 -9.81 -8.19
C LEU A 86 6.90 -8.70 -8.95
N VAL A 87 8.15 -8.39 -8.60
CA VAL A 87 8.91 -7.31 -9.25
C VAL A 87 9.14 -7.62 -10.73
N VAL A 88 9.65 -8.81 -11.06
CA VAL A 88 9.94 -9.21 -12.45
C VAL A 88 8.65 -9.33 -13.25
N GLY A 89 7.60 -9.93 -12.68
CA GLY A 89 6.30 -10.08 -13.33
C GLY A 89 5.63 -8.74 -13.62
N THR A 90 5.62 -7.82 -12.66
CA THR A 90 5.11 -6.47 -12.86
C THR A 90 5.92 -5.72 -13.89
N LEU A 91 7.26 -5.74 -13.83
CA LEU A 91 8.11 -5.09 -14.82
C LEU A 91 7.87 -5.66 -16.23
N ALA A 92 7.84 -6.98 -16.39
CA ALA A 92 7.60 -7.63 -17.66
C ALA A 92 6.21 -7.27 -18.22
N PHE A 93 5.18 -7.28 -17.37
CA PHE A 93 3.81 -6.96 -17.76
C PHE A 93 3.64 -5.47 -18.13
N THR A 94 4.16 -4.56 -17.33
CA THR A 94 4.14 -3.11 -17.61
C THR A 94 4.89 -2.81 -18.90
N ASN A 95 6.05 -3.44 -19.09
CA ASN A 95 6.84 -3.31 -20.31
C ASN A 95 6.07 -3.84 -21.54
N TRP A 96 5.38 -4.98 -21.42
CA TRP A 96 4.50 -5.50 -22.46
C TRP A 96 3.28 -4.60 -22.74
N LEU A 97 2.72 -3.93 -21.73
CA LEU A 97 1.62 -2.98 -21.90
C LEU A 97 2.04 -1.71 -22.63
N LEU A 98 3.22 -1.17 -22.32
CA LEU A 98 3.71 0.11 -22.82
C LEU A 98 4.46 0.00 -24.16
N TRP A 99 4.68 -1.21 -24.67
CA TRP A 99 5.48 -1.37 -25.87
C TRP A 99 4.72 -0.94 -27.14
N PRO A 100 5.37 -0.18 -28.05
CA PRO A 100 4.72 0.48 -29.18
C PRO A 100 4.10 -0.42 -30.26
N TRP A 101 4.28 -1.74 -30.25
CA TRP A 101 3.71 -2.63 -31.29
C TRP A 101 2.19 -2.87 -31.14
N LYS A 102 1.54 -2.29 -30.12
CA LYS A 102 0.09 -2.35 -29.91
C LYS A 102 -0.68 -1.19 -30.55
N ALA A 103 0.01 -0.26 -31.20
CA ALA A 103 -0.57 0.77 -32.06
C ALA A 103 -0.66 0.29 -33.51
#